data_AF-A0AA96FBZ4-F1
#
_entry.id   AF-A0AA96FBZ4-F1
#
_cell.length_a   1.000
_cell.length_b   1.000
_cell.length_c   1.000
_cell.angle_alpha   90.00
_cell.angle_beta   90.00
_cell.angle_gamma   90.00
#
_symmetry.space_group_name_H-M   'P 1'
#
loop_
_entity.id
_entity.type
_entity.pdbx_description
1 polymer ?
#
loop_
_entity_poly.entity_id
_entity_poly.type
_entity_poly.pdbx_seq_one_letter_code
_entity_poly.pdbx_strand_id
1 'polypeptide(L)'
;MSLLDDSSFRPAGEIDAIVPNEFGVYAIRLRRGAGFPEPFQSLLAARVTRLLYIGQAEKQTLPKRLLGNELRARGNGTFLRSIGAVLGYRPVFGAMAGRARVQNYRFAPADRAAIVAWMNVNLEVSWSVLSQPTVHETEVALIREHTPLLNLQDNPRALPELEALRLECRAIAAGVSGS
;
A
#
# COMPACT_ATOMS: atom_id res chain seq x y z
N MET A 1 18.09 8.75 -12.14
CA MET A 1 16.92 9.30 -11.44
C MET A 1 16.69 8.41 -10.22
N SER A 2 16.75 8.95 -9.01
CA SER A 2 16.54 8.18 -7.78
C SER A 2 15.03 7.93 -7.60
N LEU A 3 14.67 6.75 -7.07
CA LEU A 3 13.28 6.35 -6.82
C LEU A 3 12.53 7.41 -6.01
N LEU A 4 13.21 8.08 -5.08
CA LEU A 4 12.60 9.00 -4.12
C LEU A 4 12.79 10.48 -4.47
N ASP A 5 13.40 10.81 -5.61
CA ASP A 5 13.49 12.20 -6.08
C ASP A 5 12.10 12.78 -6.33
N ASP A 6 11.85 14.02 -5.92
CA ASP A 6 10.53 14.67 -6.06
C ASP A 6 10.01 14.67 -7.50
N SER A 7 10.91 14.76 -8.49
CA SER A 7 10.61 14.75 -9.94
C SER A 7 10.27 13.36 -10.49
N SER A 8 10.60 12.28 -9.77
CA SER A 8 10.30 10.90 -10.18
C SER A 8 8.85 10.50 -9.91
N PHE A 9 8.16 11.23 -9.04
CA PHE A 9 6.79 10.95 -8.63
C PHE A 9 5.76 11.52 -9.60
N ARG A 10 4.74 10.71 -9.90
CA ARG A 10 3.65 11.04 -10.82
C ARG A 10 2.29 10.82 -10.14
N PRO A 11 1.24 11.58 -10.47
CA PRO A 11 -0.11 11.36 -9.97
C PRO A 11 -0.57 9.91 -10.17
N ALA A 12 -1.03 9.25 -9.11
CA ALA A 12 -1.41 7.84 -9.19
C ALA A 12 -2.52 7.57 -10.22
N GLY A 13 -3.40 8.53 -10.49
CA GLY A 13 -4.47 8.43 -11.48
C GLY A 13 -4.02 8.53 -12.95
N GLU A 14 -2.76 8.90 -13.22
CA GLU A 14 -2.29 9.24 -14.58
C GLU A 14 -1.24 8.25 -15.12
N ILE A 15 -0.92 7.18 -14.37
CA ILE A 15 0.22 6.32 -14.69
C ILE A 15 -0.12 5.09 -15.56
N ASP A 16 -1.40 4.77 -15.79
CA ASP A 16 -1.82 3.47 -16.37
C ASP A 16 -1.13 3.13 -17.70
N ALA A 17 -0.89 4.13 -18.55
CA ALA A 17 -0.29 3.96 -19.87
C ALA A 17 1.25 3.99 -19.88
N ILE A 18 1.89 4.39 -18.77
CA ILE A 18 3.33 4.67 -18.72
C ILE A 18 4.12 3.76 -17.77
N VAL A 19 3.43 2.93 -16.97
CA VAL A 19 4.11 1.93 -16.14
C VAL A 19 4.70 0.83 -17.05
N PRO A 20 6.02 0.64 -17.07
CA PRO A 20 6.66 -0.32 -17.96
C PRO A 20 6.37 -1.75 -17.51
N ASN A 21 6.26 -2.68 -18.46
CA ASN A 21 6.04 -4.10 -18.16
C ASN A 21 7.34 -4.82 -17.74
N GLU A 22 7.94 -4.34 -16.66
CA GLU A 22 9.23 -4.78 -16.15
C GLU A 22 9.15 -5.12 -14.66
N PHE A 23 10.20 -5.75 -14.13
CA PHE A 23 10.38 -5.88 -12.68
C PHE A 23 10.94 -4.60 -12.08
N GLY A 24 10.78 -4.41 -10.77
CA GLY A 24 11.31 -3.22 -10.12
C GLY A 24 10.78 -2.97 -8.71
N VAL A 25 11.17 -1.82 -8.18
CA VAL A 25 10.67 -1.27 -6.92
C VAL A 25 9.84 -0.03 -7.16
N TYR A 26 8.91 0.25 -6.26
CA TYR A 26 8.06 1.42 -6.33
C TYR A 26 7.86 2.06 -4.96
N ALA A 27 7.65 3.37 -4.98
CA ALA A 27 7.35 4.18 -3.81
C ALA A 27 6.02 4.89 -4.01
N ILE A 28 5.21 4.93 -2.96
CA ILE A 28 3.91 5.58 -2.93
C ILE A 28 3.92 6.60 -1.79
N ARG A 29 3.56 7.84 -2.10
CA ARG A 29 3.50 8.93 -1.14
C ARG A 29 2.19 9.70 -1.23
N LEU A 30 1.84 10.38 -0.15
CA LEU A 30 0.73 11.31 -0.13
C LEU A 30 1.06 12.54 -1.00
N ARG A 31 0.12 12.99 -1.83
CA ARG A 31 0.23 14.23 -2.61
C ARG A 31 0.35 15.43 -1.66
N ARG A 32 1.08 16.47 -2.06
CA ARG A 32 1.16 17.71 -1.28
C ARG A 32 -0.24 18.31 -1.08
N GLY A 33 -0.57 18.67 0.15
CA GLY A 33 -1.88 19.23 0.52
C GLY A 33 -3.02 18.22 0.65
N ALA A 34 -2.81 16.95 0.33
CA ALA A 34 -3.79 15.90 0.64
C ALA A 34 -3.76 15.59 2.14
N GLY A 35 -4.94 15.34 2.70
CA GLY A 35 -5.11 14.96 4.10
C GLY A 35 -5.11 13.44 4.27
N PHE A 36 -4.76 13.01 5.48
CA PHE A 36 -4.81 11.64 5.94
C PHE A 36 -5.68 11.54 7.20
N PRO A 37 -6.37 10.42 7.48
CA PRO A 37 -7.12 10.29 8.73
C PRO A 37 -6.22 10.29 9.97
N GLU A 38 -6.69 10.83 11.09
CA GLU A 38 -6.01 10.67 12.38
C GLU A 38 -6.16 9.24 12.92
N PRO A 39 -5.18 8.70 13.68
CA PRO A 39 -3.93 9.35 14.10
C PRO A 39 -2.81 9.37 13.03
N PHE A 40 -3.07 8.81 11.85
CA PHE A 40 -2.02 8.57 10.85
C PHE A 40 -1.47 9.86 10.22
N GLN A 41 -2.27 10.93 10.13
CA GLN A 41 -1.79 12.24 9.69
C GLN A 41 -0.71 12.79 10.63
N SER A 42 -0.97 12.77 11.94
CA SER A 42 0.00 13.20 12.95
C SER A 42 1.25 12.30 12.95
N LEU A 43 1.06 10.98 12.84
CA LEU A 43 2.17 10.02 12.77
C LEU A 43 3.04 10.19 11.51
N LEU A 44 2.43 10.54 10.37
CA LEU A 44 3.16 10.85 9.14
C LEU A 44 3.96 12.15 9.27
N ALA A 45 3.33 13.19 9.83
CA ALA A 45 3.99 14.47 10.07
C ALA A 45 5.20 14.32 11.01
N ALA A 46 5.10 13.48 12.05
CA ALA A 46 6.20 13.18 12.97
C ALA A 46 7.38 12.46 12.30
N ARG A 47 7.19 11.81 11.14
CA ARG A 47 8.28 11.24 10.33
C ARG A 47 8.90 12.24 9.36
N VAL A 48 8.36 13.45 9.25
CA VAL A 48 8.82 14.52 8.34
C VAL A 48 8.92 14.02 6.89
N THR A 49 7.93 13.23 6.45
CA THR A 49 7.89 12.65 5.12
C THR A 49 6.45 12.58 4.61
N ARG A 50 6.29 12.34 3.32
CA ARG A 50 5.00 11.95 2.70
C ARG A 50 4.96 10.47 2.33
N LEU A 51 6.06 9.76 2.53
CA LEU A 51 6.23 8.39 2.07
C LEU A 51 5.33 7.43 2.87
N LEU A 52 4.39 6.82 2.16
CA LEU A 52 3.43 5.90 2.76
C LEU A 52 3.88 4.47 2.61
N TYR A 53 4.42 4.09 1.44
CA TYR A 53 4.72 2.69 1.15
C TYR A 53 5.85 2.56 0.15
N ILE A 54 6.71 1.57 0.37
CA ILE A 54 7.63 1.04 -0.64
C ILE A 54 7.26 -0.41 -0.86
N GLY A 55 7.21 -0.83 -2.12
CA GLY A 55 6.97 -2.22 -2.46
C GLY A 55 7.80 -2.68 -3.64
N GLN A 56 7.80 -3.99 -3.81
CA GLN A 56 8.51 -4.66 -4.89
C GLN A 56 7.58 -5.34 -5.89
N ALA A 57 8.07 -5.44 -7.12
CA ALA A 57 7.51 -6.18 -8.24
C ALA A 57 8.58 -7.16 -8.75
N GLU A 58 8.97 -8.13 -7.91
CA GLU A 58 9.97 -9.17 -8.22
C GLU A 58 9.33 -10.40 -8.88
N LYS A 59 8.26 -10.92 -8.27
CA LYS A 59 7.54 -12.14 -8.74
C LYS A 59 6.48 -11.84 -9.80
N GLN A 60 6.20 -10.56 -10.02
CA GLN A 60 5.22 -10.03 -10.96
C GLN A 60 5.76 -8.70 -11.48
N THR A 61 5.45 -8.34 -12.71
CA THR A 61 5.85 -7.05 -13.28
C THR A 61 5.12 -5.87 -12.61
N LEU A 62 5.67 -4.66 -12.74
CA LEU A 62 5.12 -3.42 -12.21
C LEU A 62 3.63 -3.21 -12.59
N PRO A 63 3.16 -3.47 -13.83
CA PRO A 63 1.75 -3.29 -14.16
C PRO A 63 0.84 -4.27 -13.40
N LYS A 64 1.31 -5.48 -13.13
CA LYS A 64 0.53 -6.46 -12.35
C LYS A 64 0.55 -6.12 -10.86
N ARG A 65 1.74 -5.85 -10.32
CA ARG A 65 1.92 -5.65 -8.87
C ARG A 65 1.55 -4.24 -8.42
N LEU A 66 2.28 -3.23 -8.87
CA LEU A 66 2.04 -1.83 -8.49
C LEU A 66 0.66 -1.38 -8.98
N LEU A 67 0.44 -1.41 -10.30
CA LEU A 67 -0.79 -0.85 -10.86
C LEU A 67 -1.99 -1.74 -10.55
N GLY A 68 -1.94 -3.02 -10.92
CA GLY A 68 -3.06 -3.96 -10.74
C GLY A 68 -3.44 -4.20 -9.28
N ASN A 69 -2.51 -4.69 -8.47
CA ASN A 69 -2.82 -5.12 -7.10
C ASN A 69 -2.93 -3.95 -6.14
N GLU A 70 -1.93 -3.07 -6.10
CA GLU A 70 -1.87 -2.00 -5.10
C GLU A 70 -2.79 -0.81 -5.44
N LEU A 71 -2.82 -0.35 -6.69
CA LEU A 71 -3.51 0.90 -7.06
C LEU A 71 -4.87 0.73 -7.75
N ARG A 72 -5.18 -0.44 -8.32
CA ARG A 72 -6.44 -0.71 -9.06
C ARG A 72 -7.29 -1.83 -8.47
N ALA A 73 -6.87 -2.39 -7.33
CA ALA A 73 -7.60 -3.43 -6.60
C ALA A 73 -7.96 -4.69 -7.41
N ARG A 74 -7.18 -5.01 -8.47
CA ARG A 74 -7.40 -6.15 -9.37
C ARG A 74 -6.89 -7.48 -8.82
N GLY A 75 -6.11 -7.47 -7.74
CA GLY A 75 -5.57 -8.67 -7.10
C GLY A 75 -5.42 -8.51 -5.59
N ASN A 76 -4.35 -9.07 -5.03
CA ASN A 76 -4.05 -9.03 -3.59
C ASN A 76 -3.05 -7.91 -3.30
N GLY A 77 -3.53 -6.68 -3.12
CA GLY A 77 -2.69 -5.55 -2.74
C GLY A 77 -2.50 -5.46 -1.22
N THR A 78 -1.25 -5.43 -0.75
CA THR A 78 -0.96 -5.19 0.67
C THR A 78 -1.19 -3.72 1.02
N PHE A 79 -0.68 -2.81 0.19
CA PHE A 79 -0.91 -1.39 0.35
C PHE A 79 -2.40 -1.06 0.30
N LEU A 80 -3.14 -1.59 -0.69
CA LEU A 80 -4.59 -1.41 -0.81
C LEU A 80 -5.33 -1.75 0.50
N ARG A 81 -4.95 -2.85 1.16
CA ARG A 81 -5.59 -3.26 2.41
C ARG A 81 -5.20 -2.35 3.59
N SER A 82 -3.95 -1.91 3.65
CA SER A 82 -3.51 -0.96 4.67
C SER A 82 -4.22 0.39 4.50
N ILE A 83 -4.21 0.97 3.30
CA ILE A 83 -4.85 2.26 3.05
C ILE A 83 -6.37 2.19 3.22
N GLY A 84 -7.02 1.11 2.78
CA GLY A 84 -8.46 0.94 2.99
C GLY A 84 -8.83 0.91 4.48
N ALA A 85 -8.05 0.20 5.30
CA ALA A 85 -8.30 0.16 6.74
C ALA A 85 -8.09 1.52 7.41
N VAL A 86 -7.03 2.25 7.02
CA VAL A 86 -6.74 3.62 7.48
C VAL A 86 -7.85 4.59 7.11
N LEU A 87 -8.43 4.47 5.91
CA LEU A 87 -9.57 5.27 5.46
C LEU A 87 -10.90 4.87 6.13
N GLY A 88 -10.90 3.90 7.05
CA GLY A 88 -12.08 3.48 7.81
C GLY A 88 -12.88 2.33 7.19
N TYR A 89 -12.48 1.82 6.03
CA TYR A 89 -13.16 0.67 5.41
C TYR A 89 -12.82 -0.63 6.15
N ARG A 90 -13.77 -1.57 6.15
CA ARG A 90 -13.63 -2.90 6.75
C ARG A 90 -14.07 -3.98 5.75
N PRO A 91 -13.49 -5.19 5.79
CA PRO A 91 -13.94 -6.28 4.94
C PRO A 91 -15.34 -6.75 5.32
N VAL A 92 -15.99 -7.48 4.41
CA VAL A 92 -17.27 -8.12 4.69
C VAL A 92 -17.08 -9.18 5.78
N PHE A 93 -17.92 -9.12 6.82
CA PHE A 93 -17.88 -10.06 7.94
C PHE A 93 -17.99 -11.51 7.47
N GLY A 94 -17.13 -12.38 7.99
CA GLY A 94 -17.15 -13.82 7.69
C GLY A 94 -16.81 -14.19 6.23
N ALA A 95 -16.46 -13.24 5.36
CA ALA A 95 -16.17 -13.52 3.94
C ALA A 95 -14.97 -14.46 3.73
N MET A 96 -14.14 -14.64 4.76
CA MET A 96 -13.00 -15.54 4.79
C MET A 96 -13.12 -16.62 5.88
N ALA A 97 -14.31 -16.84 6.46
CA ALA A 97 -14.54 -17.87 7.46
C ALA A 97 -14.09 -19.26 6.95
N GLY A 98 -13.35 -19.99 7.78
CA GLY A 98 -12.80 -21.31 7.44
C GLY A 98 -11.68 -21.32 6.38
N ARG A 99 -11.22 -20.17 5.87
CA ARG A 99 -10.16 -20.11 4.86
C ARG A 99 -8.77 -20.01 5.50
N ALA A 100 -7.83 -20.80 4.98
CA ALA A 100 -6.44 -20.80 5.46
C ALA A 100 -5.68 -19.47 5.26
N ARG A 101 -6.16 -18.59 4.37
CA ARG A 101 -5.48 -17.32 4.03
C ARG A 101 -6.33 -16.07 4.29
N VAL A 102 -6.85 -15.93 5.52
CA VAL A 102 -7.68 -14.78 5.96
C VAL A 102 -7.00 -13.43 5.72
N GLN A 103 -5.66 -13.36 5.77
CA GLN A 103 -4.89 -12.14 5.50
C GLN A 103 -5.08 -11.57 4.09
N ASN A 104 -5.61 -12.37 3.15
CA ASN A 104 -5.98 -11.97 1.79
C ASN A 104 -7.46 -11.55 1.68
N TYR A 105 -8.05 -11.08 2.78
CA TYR A 105 -9.39 -10.49 2.76
C TYR A 105 -9.51 -9.38 1.71
N ARG A 106 -10.74 -9.11 1.29
CA ARG A 106 -11.09 -8.06 0.34
C ARG A 106 -12.19 -7.20 0.94
N PHE A 107 -12.14 -5.90 0.65
CA PHE A 107 -13.27 -5.01 0.90
C PHE A 107 -14.39 -5.26 -0.11
N ALA A 108 -15.59 -4.78 0.21
CA ALA A 108 -16.72 -4.86 -0.72
C ALA A 108 -16.38 -4.16 -2.05
N PRO A 109 -17.03 -4.53 -3.17
CA PRO A 109 -16.76 -3.89 -4.47
C PRO A 109 -16.89 -2.36 -4.45
N ALA A 110 -17.92 -1.82 -3.78
CA ALA A 110 -18.12 -0.37 -3.63
C ALA A 110 -16.98 0.30 -2.85
N ASP A 111 -16.57 -0.28 -1.72
CA ASP A 111 -15.45 0.22 -0.92
C ASP A 111 -14.14 0.21 -1.70
N ARG A 112 -13.86 -0.86 -2.45
CA ARG A 112 -12.66 -0.92 -3.30
C ARG A 112 -12.66 0.18 -4.35
N ALA A 113 -13.80 0.46 -4.97
CA ALA A 113 -13.92 1.55 -5.93
C ALA A 113 -13.68 2.91 -5.26
N ALA A 114 -14.23 3.13 -4.07
CA ALA A 114 -14.02 4.35 -3.29
C ALA A 114 -12.54 4.53 -2.88
N ILE A 115 -11.90 3.47 -2.40
CA ILE A 115 -10.47 3.46 -2.05
C ILE A 115 -9.61 3.79 -3.28
N VAL A 116 -9.89 3.16 -4.43
CA VAL A 116 -9.16 3.42 -5.69
C VAL A 116 -9.36 4.87 -6.15
N ALA A 117 -10.59 5.39 -6.10
CA ALA A 117 -10.88 6.78 -6.44
C ALA A 117 -10.10 7.74 -5.53
N TRP A 118 -10.08 7.49 -4.22
CA TRP A 118 -9.30 8.27 -3.26
C TRP A 118 -7.80 8.21 -3.58
N MET A 119 -7.25 7.03 -3.86
CA MET A 119 -5.83 6.87 -4.21
C MET A 119 -5.45 7.67 -5.46
N ASN A 120 -6.29 7.65 -6.50
CA ASN A 120 -6.04 8.36 -7.75
C ASN A 120 -5.92 9.88 -7.57
N VAL A 121 -6.66 10.45 -6.60
CA VAL A 121 -6.68 11.88 -6.32
C VAL A 121 -5.58 12.27 -5.30
N ASN A 122 -5.28 11.41 -4.34
CA ASN A 122 -4.49 11.79 -3.17
C ASN A 122 -3.06 11.25 -3.16
N LEU A 123 -2.69 10.36 -4.08
CA LEU A 123 -1.37 9.72 -4.09
C LEU A 123 -0.51 10.11 -5.29
N GLU A 124 0.79 10.06 -5.06
CA GLU A 124 1.82 10.12 -6.09
C GLU A 124 2.68 8.86 -6.00
N VAL A 125 3.18 8.40 -7.14
CA VAL A 125 3.89 7.13 -7.28
C VAL A 125 5.15 7.32 -8.11
N SER A 126 6.22 6.68 -7.68
CA SER A 126 7.48 6.56 -8.41
C SER A 126 7.86 5.08 -8.52
N TRP A 127 8.62 4.72 -9.55
CA TRP A 127 9.16 3.38 -9.74
C TRP A 127 10.55 3.41 -10.37
N SER A 128 11.33 2.36 -10.10
CA SER A 128 12.60 2.10 -10.76
C SER A 128 12.58 0.68 -11.31
N VAL A 129 12.90 0.53 -12.59
CA VAL A 129 13.13 -0.78 -13.20
C VAL A 129 14.46 -1.31 -12.69
N LEU A 130 14.48 -2.58 -12.29
CA LEU A 130 15.66 -3.27 -11.78
C LEU A 130 15.75 -4.67 -12.38
N SER A 131 16.95 -5.25 -12.33
CA SER A 131 17.11 -6.68 -12.60
C SER A 131 16.36 -7.47 -11.52
N GLN A 132 15.59 -8.49 -11.93
CA GLN A 132 14.76 -9.27 -11.01
C GLN A 132 15.49 -9.73 -9.73
N PRO A 133 16.74 -10.23 -9.76
CA PRO A 133 17.42 -10.72 -8.56
C PRO A 133 17.71 -9.64 -7.51
N THR A 134 17.80 -8.37 -7.92
CA THR A 134 18.16 -7.25 -7.03
C THR A 134 16.94 -6.55 -6.43
N VAL A 135 15.72 -6.89 -6.90
CA VAL A 135 14.50 -6.19 -6.52
C VAL A 135 14.21 -6.30 -5.02
N HIS A 136 14.28 -7.51 -4.46
CA HIS A 136 13.93 -7.74 -3.06
C HIS A 136 14.92 -7.06 -2.10
N GLU A 137 16.23 -7.24 -2.32
CA GLU A 137 17.26 -6.62 -1.48
C GLU A 137 17.19 -5.08 -1.53
N THR A 138 16.92 -4.51 -2.71
CA THR A 138 16.75 -3.07 -2.88
C THR A 138 15.52 -2.55 -2.13
N GLU A 139 14.39 -3.27 -2.21
CA GLU A 139 13.18 -2.90 -1.46
C GLU A 139 13.42 -2.92 0.05
N VAL A 140 14.03 -3.99 0.57
CA VAL A 140 14.31 -4.12 2.01
C VAL A 140 15.23 -3.00 2.51
N ALA A 141 16.28 -2.67 1.74
CA ALA A 141 17.18 -1.58 2.08
C ALA A 141 16.43 -0.24 2.18
N LEU A 142 15.62 0.09 1.16
CA LEU A 142 14.85 1.33 1.12
C LEU A 142 13.79 1.40 2.24
N ILE A 143 13.13 0.28 2.58
CA ILE A 143 12.17 0.24 3.69
C ILE A 143 12.87 0.52 5.02
N ARG A 144 14.03 -0.10 5.26
CA ARG A 144 14.79 0.08 6.50
C ARG A 144 15.34 1.50 6.64
N GLU A 145 15.80 2.07 5.54
CA GLU A 145 16.34 3.43 5.51
C GLU A 145 15.25 4.49 5.70
N HIS A 146 14.16 4.42 4.93
CA HIS A 146 13.18 5.49 4.88
C HIS A 146 11.98 5.29 5.78
N THR A 147 11.78 4.08 6.30
CA THR A 147 10.71 3.73 7.23
C THR A 147 9.32 4.22 6.79
N PRO A 148 8.80 3.81 5.62
CA PRO A 148 7.50 4.28 5.12
C PRO A 148 6.38 4.04 6.12
N LEU A 149 5.39 4.93 6.19
CA LEU A 149 4.36 4.90 7.22
C LEU A 149 3.61 3.56 7.31
N LEU A 150 3.32 2.93 6.17
CA LEU A 150 2.42 1.78 6.04
C LEU A 150 3.12 0.45 5.69
N ASN A 151 4.46 0.42 5.66
CA ASN A 151 5.20 -0.84 5.61
C ASN A 151 5.24 -1.45 7.02
N LEU A 152 4.69 -2.66 7.17
CA LEU A 152 4.75 -3.43 8.43
C LEU A 152 5.98 -4.35 8.46
N GLN A 153 6.23 -5.06 7.36
CA GLN A 153 7.37 -5.95 7.23
C GLN A 153 8.65 -5.13 6.96
N ASP A 154 9.77 -5.57 7.53
CA ASP A 154 11.13 -5.01 7.36
C ASP A 154 11.31 -3.54 7.82
N ASN A 155 10.24 -2.90 8.32
CA ASN A 155 10.26 -1.52 8.76
C ASN A 155 10.61 -1.43 10.27
N PRO A 156 11.77 -0.87 10.64
CA PRO A 156 12.16 -0.73 12.05
C PRO A 156 11.27 0.25 12.83
N ARG A 157 10.44 1.04 12.14
CA ARG A 157 9.43 1.94 12.74
C ARG A 157 8.03 1.54 12.27
N ALA A 158 7.71 0.25 12.17
CA ALA A 158 6.34 -0.19 11.87
C ALA A 158 5.36 0.36 12.93
N LEU A 159 4.16 0.80 12.49
CA LEU A 159 3.15 1.39 13.38
C LEU A 159 2.30 0.32 14.05
N PRO A 160 2.24 0.28 15.40
CA PRO A 160 1.30 -0.56 16.12
C PRO A 160 -0.17 -0.30 15.74
N GLU A 161 -0.52 0.96 15.45
CA GLU A 161 -1.87 1.38 15.05
C GLU A 161 -2.30 0.72 13.74
N LEU A 162 -1.37 0.59 12.78
CA LEU A 162 -1.65 -0.08 11.52
C LEU A 162 -1.79 -1.59 11.72
N GLU A 163 -0.94 -2.21 12.55
CA GLU A 163 -1.04 -3.63 12.85
C GLU A 163 -2.39 -3.95 13.52
N ALA A 164 -2.82 -3.12 14.47
CA ALA A 164 -4.12 -3.25 15.13
C ALA A 164 -5.29 -3.18 14.13
N LEU A 165 -5.29 -2.19 13.22
CA LEU A 165 -6.31 -2.10 12.15
C LEU A 165 -6.31 -3.32 11.22
N ARG A 166 -5.12 -3.82 10.87
CA ARG A 166 -4.99 -5.00 10.01
C ARG A 166 -5.46 -6.26 10.73
N LEU A 167 -5.23 -6.38 12.04
CA LEU A 167 -5.74 -7.45 12.88
C LEU A 167 -7.27 -7.41 12.98
N GLU A 168 -7.84 -6.24 13.24
CA GLU A 168 -9.29 -6.02 13.27
C GLU A 168 -9.94 -6.45 11.95
N CYS A 169 -9.40 -6.00 10.82
CA CYS A 169 -9.93 -6.42 9.52
C CYS A 169 -9.82 -7.94 9.30
N ARG A 170 -8.74 -8.59 9.76
CA ARG A 170 -8.61 -10.05 9.69
C ARG A 170 -9.66 -10.75 10.55
N ALA A 171 -9.92 -10.26 11.76
CA ALA A 171 -10.94 -10.82 12.66
C ALA A 171 -12.35 -10.72 12.04
N ILE A 172 -12.71 -9.54 11.55
CA ILE A 172 -13.98 -9.32 10.84
C ILE A 172 -14.11 -10.27 9.65
N ALA A 173 -13.08 -10.35 8.80
CA ALA A 173 -13.09 -11.24 7.64
C ALA A 173 -13.22 -12.72 8.03
N ALA A 174 -12.63 -13.13 9.17
CA ALA A 174 -12.76 -14.49 9.70
C ALA A 174 -14.14 -14.79 10.30
N GLY A 175 -14.97 -13.77 10.52
CA GLY A 175 -16.25 -13.90 11.22
C GLY A 175 -16.10 -13.93 12.74
N VAL A 176 -15.00 -13.37 13.26
CA VAL A 176 -14.79 -13.19 14.70
C VAL A 176 -15.26 -11.78 15.06
N SER A 177 -16.35 -11.69 15.80
CA SER A 177 -16.77 -10.46 16.45
C SER A 177 -16.01 -10.32 17.76
N GLY A 178 -15.51 -9.11 18.07
CA GLY A 178 -15.03 -8.81 19.42
C GLY A 178 -16.18 -9.04 20.41
N SER A 179 -15.91 -9.83 21.44
CA SER A 179 -16.75 -9.98 22.63
C SER A 179 -16.90 -8.65 23.36
#